data_AF-A0A5D2Q1V7-F1
#
_entry.id   AF-A0A5D2Q1V7-F1
#
_cell.length_a   1.000
_cell.length_b   1.000
_cell.length_c   1.000
_cell.angle_alpha   90.00
_cell.angle_beta   90.00
_cell.angle_gamma   90.00
#
_symmetry.space_group_name_H-M   'P 1'
#
loop_
_entity.id
_entity.type
_entity.pdbx_description
1 polymer ?
#
loop_
_entity_poly.entity_id
_entity_poly.type
_entity_poly.pdbx_seq_one_letter_code
_entity_poly.pdbx_strand_id
1 'polypeptide(L)'
;MAVGCRNAEKKERIKQKIRSMYEIQNSILTSNERKNMDRALHKERGRESRKEDERIVNLSLSDSDISNRMRVILREANNTWAIGKKLRFSVHGNEEDVIEEIMRVEIQ
;
A
#
# COMPACT_ATOMS: atom_id res chain seq x y z
N MET A 1 -4.69 -9.18 -44.76
CA MET A 1 -5.22 -9.85 -43.55
C MET A 1 -4.05 -10.45 -42.74
N ALA A 2 -3.42 -9.72 -41.82
CA ALA A 2 -2.25 -10.23 -41.07
C ALA A 2 -2.07 -9.63 -39.66
N VAL A 3 -3.14 -9.07 -39.07
CA VAL A 3 -3.09 -8.44 -37.74
C VAL A 3 -3.71 -9.36 -36.67
N GLY A 4 -4.63 -10.26 -37.05
CA GLY A 4 -5.27 -11.20 -36.13
C GLY A 4 -4.34 -12.27 -35.54
N CYS A 5 -3.50 -12.92 -36.36
CA CYS A 5 -2.62 -14.00 -35.90
C CYS A 5 -1.55 -13.54 -34.91
N ARG A 6 -0.94 -12.36 -35.13
CA ARG A 6 0.09 -11.80 -34.24
C ARG A 6 -0.45 -11.50 -32.83
N ASN A 7 -1.73 -11.19 -32.71
CA ASN A 7 -2.37 -10.93 -31.41
C ASN A 7 -2.72 -12.22 -30.67
N ALA A 8 -3.08 -13.29 -31.38
CA ALA A 8 -3.33 -14.60 -30.79
C ALA A 8 -2.04 -15.22 -30.23
N GLU A 9 -0.94 -15.17 -30.98
CA GLU A 9 0.38 -15.66 -30.54
C GLU A 9 0.92 -14.89 -29.33
N LYS A 10 0.74 -13.57 -29.30
CA LYS A 10 1.10 -12.74 -28.14
C LYS A 10 0.28 -13.10 -26.91
N LYS A 11 -1.03 -13.31 -27.06
CA LYS A 11 -1.90 -13.76 -25.96
C LYS A 11 -1.46 -15.11 -25.40
N GLU A 12 -1.09 -16.04 -26.27
CA GLU A 12 -0.67 -17.37 -25.84
C GLU A 12 0.68 -17.35 -25.11
N ARG A 13 1.63 -16.53 -25.60
CA ARG A 13 2.90 -16.29 -24.90
C ARG A 13 2.70 -15.67 -23.52
N ILE A 14 1.75 -14.74 -23.36
CA ILE A 14 1.44 -14.13 -22.07
C ILE A 14 0.83 -15.18 -21.13
N LYS A 15 -0.12 -16.00 -21.60
CA LYS A 15 -0.71 -17.08 -20.79
C LYS A 15 0.34 -18.08 -20.31
N GLN A 16 1.26 -18.48 -21.18
CA GLN A 16 2.36 -19.38 -20.81
C GLN A 16 3.28 -18.75 -19.75
N LYS A 17 3.63 -17.46 -19.88
CA LYS A 17 4.41 -16.75 -18.86
C LYS A 17 3.71 -16.70 -17.52
N ILE A 18 2.41 -16.40 -17.52
CA ILE A 18 1.60 -16.37 -16.28
C ILE A 18 1.61 -17.75 -15.63
N ARG A 19 1.36 -18.83 -16.39
CA ARG A 19 1.38 -20.20 -15.86
C ARG A 19 2.73 -20.57 -15.26
N SER A 20 3.82 -20.31 -15.98
CA SER A 20 5.18 -20.59 -15.51
C SER A 20 5.52 -19.81 -14.24
N MET A 21 5.11 -18.55 -14.14
CA MET A 21 5.30 -17.75 -12.94
C MET A 21 4.55 -18.33 -11.74
N TYR A 22 3.30 -18.77 -11.93
CA TYR A 22 2.54 -19.46 -10.88
C TYR A 22 3.17 -20.78 -10.44
N GLU A 23 3.75 -21.55 -11.35
CA GLU A 23 4.44 -22.81 -11.03
C GLU A 23 5.70 -22.57 -10.19
N ILE A 24 6.50 -21.54 -10.52
CA ILE A 24 7.68 -21.15 -9.76
C ILE A 24 7.30 -20.63 -8.36
N GLN A 25 6.27 -19.79 -8.27
CA GLN A 25 5.79 -19.31 -6.97
C GLN A 25 5.29 -20.47 -6.11
N ASN A 26 4.56 -21.40 -6.70
CA ASN A 26 4.08 -22.57 -5.97
C ASN A 26 5.23 -23.47 -5.53
N SER A 27 6.28 -23.69 -6.32
CA SER A 27 7.39 -24.58 -5.92
C SER A 27 8.17 -24.07 -4.71
N ILE A 28 8.20 -22.75 -4.49
CA ILE A 28 8.89 -22.11 -3.36
C ILE A 28 7.99 -22.01 -2.12
N LEU A 29 6.68 -21.82 -2.32
CA LEU A 29 5.73 -21.56 -1.23
C LEU A 29 5.18 -22.84 -0.57
N THR A 30 5.10 -22.81 0.75
CA THR A 30 4.48 -23.87 1.56
C THR A 30 2.95 -23.87 1.40
N SER A 31 2.29 -24.99 1.71
CA SER A 31 0.82 -25.16 1.57
C SER A 31 0.01 -24.06 2.28
N ASN A 32 0.50 -23.55 3.41
CA ASN A 32 -0.16 -22.46 4.15
C ASN A 32 0.00 -21.10 3.47
N GLU A 33 1.14 -20.82 2.84
CA GLU A 33 1.38 -19.58 2.10
C GLU A 33 0.54 -19.53 0.81
N ARG A 34 0.38 -20.68 0.14
CA ARG A 34 -0.51 -20.80 -1.03
C ARG A 34 -1.97 -20.50 -0.67
N LYS A 35 -2.47 -21.03 0.45
CA LYS A 35 -3.83 -20.74 0.97
C LYS A 35 -4.04 -19.25 1.29
N ASN A 36 -3.00 -18.55 1.72
CA ASN A 36 -3.08 -17.10 1.99
C ASN A 36 -3.17 -16.28 0.71
N MET A 37 -2.49 -16.67 -0.37
CA MET A 37 -2.63 -16.02 -1.69
C MET A 37 -4.03 -16.20 -2.27
N ASP A 38 -4.58 -17.41 -2.23
CA ASP A 38 -5.93 -17.66 -2.76
C ASP A 38 -7.00 -16.85 -2.01
N ARG A 39 -6.84 -16.69 -0.70
CA ARG A 39 -7.71 -15.82 0.12
C ARG A 39 -7.58 -14.35 -0.27
N ALA A 40 -6.37 -13.86 -0.58
CA ALA A 40 -6.16 -12.49 -1.04
C ALA A 40 -6.83 -12.24 -2.40
N LEU A 41 -6.72 -13.20 -3.32
CA LEU A 41 -7.31 -13.15 -4.66
C LEU A 41 -8.85 -13.15 -4.62
N HIS A 42 -9.45 -13.90 -3.69
CA HIS A 42 -10.90 -13.88 -3.45
C HIS A 42 -11.38 -12.60 -2.74
N LYS A 43 -10.54 -11.96 -1.93
CA LYS A 43 -10.85 -10.67 -1.27
C LYS A 43 -10.93 -9.51 -2.28
N GLU A 44 -10.18 -9.60 -3.37
CA GLU A 44 -10.20 -8.64 -4.48
C GLU A 44 -11.49 -8.74 -5.30
N ARG A 45 -11.98 -9.95 -5.57
CA ARG A 45 -13.26 -10.19 -6.28
C ARG A 45 -14.52 -9.81 -5.49
N GLY A 46 -14.44 -9.71 -4.17
CA GLY A 46 -15.56 -9.30 -3.30
C GLY A 46 -15.74 -7.80 -3.17
N ARG A 47 -14.83 -6.98 -3.71
CA ARG A 47 -15.00 -5.54 -3.85
C ARG A 47 -15.58 -5.24 -5.22
N GLU A 48 -16.81 -5.68 -5.43
CA GLU A 48 -17.64 -5.12 -6.48
C GLU A 48 -17.69 -3.61 -6.24
N SER A 49 -17.11 -2.87 -7.17
CA SER A 49 -17.06 -1.42 -7.19
C SER A 49 -18.49 -0.88 -7.06
N ARG A 50 -18.86 -0.42 -5.86
CA ARG A 50 -19.81 0.70 -5.81
C ARG A 50 -19.11 1.83 -6.54
N LYS A 51 -19.52 2.05 -7.78
CA LYS A 51 -19.31 3.28 -8.51
C LYS A 51 -19.97 4.38 -7.69
N GLU A 52 -19.27 4.84 -6.68
CA GLU A 52 -19.54 6.12 -6.08
C GLU A 52 -19.05 7.11 -7.13
N ASP A 53 -20.01 7.75 -7.80
CA ASP A 53 -19.73 8.77 -8.80
C ASP A 53 -18.61 9.67 -8.27
N GLU A 54 -17.55 9.83 -9.05
CA GLU A 54 -16.57 10.92 -8.92
C GLU A 54 -17.28 12.26 -9.19
N ARG A 55 -18.27 12.61 -8.37
CA ARG A 55 -18.53 14.01 -8.09
C ARG A 55 -17.35 14.42 -7.24
N ILE A 56 -16.50 15.28 -7.79
CA ILE A 56 -15.66 16.16 -6.98
C ILE A 56 -16.61 17.09 -6.23
N VAL A 57 -17.28 16.55 -5.22
CA VAL A 57 -17.86 17.34 -4.15
C VAL A 57 -16.67 17.89 -3.40
N ASN A 58 -16.65 19.21 -3.19
CA ASN A 58 -15.77 19.83 -2.21
C ASN A 58 -16.20 19.31 -0.83
N LEU A 59 -15.85 18.05 -0.52
CA LEU A 59 -15.98 17.47 0.79
C LEU A 59 -14.96 18.21 1.63
N SER A 60 -15.41 19.23 2.35
CA SER A 60 -14.66 19.78 3.47
C SER A 60 -14.26 18.60 4.35
N LEU A 61 -12.96 18.47 4.62
CA LEU A 61 -12.49 17.48 5.58
C LEU A 61 -13.26 17.67 6.88
N SER A 62 -13.81 16.59 7.42
CA SER A 62 -14.44 16.67 8.73
C SER A 62 -13.37 16.86 9.80
N ASP A 63 -13.76 17.42 10.95
CA ASP A 63 -12.86 17.50 12.11
C ASP A 63 -12.35 16.11 12.53
N SER A 64 -13.13 15.05 12.26
CA SER A 64 -12.70 13.67 12.48
C SER A 64 -11.59 13.26 11.53
N ASP A 65 -11.66 13.62 10.24
CA ASP A 65 -10.62 13.32 9.26
C ASP A 65 -9.30 14.02 9.63
N ILE A 66 -9.39 15.29 10.01
CA ILE A 66 -8.26 16.09 10.49
C ILE A 66 -7.65 15.44 11.75
N SER A 67 -8.49 15.12 12.73
CA SER A 67 -8.05 14.49 14.00
C SER A 67 -7.43 13.11 13.78
N ASN A 68 -7.98 12.31 12.86
CA ASN A 68 -7.45 11.00 12.52
C ASN A 68 -6.08 11.12 11.84
N ARG A 69 -5.93 12.07 10.91
CA ARG A 69 -4.63 12.35 10.28
C ARG A 69 -3.60 12.81 11.31
N MET A 70 -3.93 13.77 12.17
CA MET A 70 -3.03 14.25 13.23
C MET A 70 -2.58 13.12 14.16
N ARG A 71 -3.47 12.19 14.50
CA ARG A 71 -3.14 11.02 15.33
C ARG A 71 -2.13 10.09 14.66
N VAL A 72 -2.26 9.86 13.35
CA VAL A 72 -1.32 9.03 12.59
C VAL A 72 0.05 9.72 12.54
N ILE A 73 0.08 11.00 12.21
CA ILE A 73 1.32 11.81 12.14
C ILE A 73 2.05 11.79 13.50
N LEU A 74 1.34 12.03 14.60
CA LEU A 74 1.93 11.98 15.94
C LEU A 74 2.53 10.60 16.25
N ARG A 75 1.82 9.51 15.91
CA ARG A 75 2.32 8.15 16.12
C ARG A 75 3.59 7.89 15.33
N GLU A 76 3.66 8.37 14.09
CA GLU A 76 4.85 8.22 13.24
C GLU A 76 6.03 9.05 13.74
N ALA A 77 5.80 10.29 14.16
CA ALA A 77 6.83 11.15 14.76
C ALA A 77 7.45 10.51 16.02
N ASN A 78 6.61 9.98 16.92
CA ASN A 78 7.06 9.23 18.10
C ASN A 78 7.90 8.00 17.72
N ASN A 79 7.46 7.22 16.72
CA ASN A 79 8.21 6.04 16.28
C ASN A 79 9.57 6.43 15.68
N THR A 80 9.61 7.49 14.88
CA THR A 80 10.83 8.03 14.28
C THR A 80 11.82 8.47 15.35
N TRP A 81 11.37 9.20 16.38
CA TRP A 81 12.20 9.57 17.52
C TRP A 81 12.78 8.32 18.21
N ALA A 82 11.93 7.35 18.55
CA ALA A 82 12.36 6.12 19.21
C ALA A 82 13.38 5.32 18.39
N ILE A 83 13.20 5.25 17.05
CA ILE A 83 14.17 4.62 16.14
C ILE A 83 15.47 5.42 16.12
N GLY A 84 15.42 6.76 16.04
CA GLY A 84 16.61 7.61 16.08
C GLY A 84 17.43 7.40 17.36
N LYS A 85 16.76 7.30 18.51
CA LYS A 85 17.41 6.96 19.79
C LYS A 85 18.06 5.58 19.76
N LYS A 86 17.40 4.56 19.21
CA LYS A 86 17.97 3.21 19.03
C LYS A 86 19.20 3.22 18.13
N LEU A 87 19.20 4.04 17.09
CA LEU A 87 20.31 4.24 16.17
C LEU A 87 21.40 5.18 16.73
N ARG A 88 21.24 5.68 17.96
CA ARG A 88 22.15 6.61 18.64
C ARG A 88 22.34 7.93 17.89
N PHE A 89 21.34 8.36 17.12
CA PHE A 89 21.33 9.74 16.62
C PHE A 89 21.21 10.72 17.78
N SER A 90 22.00 11.79 17.70
CA SER A 90 21.91 12.93 18.61
C SER A 90 21.23 14.05 17.85
N VAL A 91 20.07 14.46 18.35
CA VAL A 91 19.30 15.57 17.81
C VAL A 91 19.28 16.66 18.89
N HIS A 92 19.42 17.91 18.47
CA HIS A 92 19.33 19.06 19.36
C HIS A 92 17.86 19.34 19.71
N GLY A 93 17.58 19.62 20.98
CA GLY A 93 16.21 19.84 21.47
C GLY A 93 15.72 18.73 22.40
N ASN A 94 14.62 19.00 23.11
CA ASN A 94 13.95 17.98 23.89
C ASN A 94 13.07 17.09 22.96
N GLU A 95 12.54 15.99 23.48
CA GLU A 95 11.73 15.05 22.69
C GLU A 95 10.46 15.71 22.10
N GLU A 96 9.80 16.57 22.87
CA GLU A 96 8.59 17.28 22.44
C GLU A 96 8.88 18.22 21.27
N ASP A 97 9.94 19.01 21.36
CA ASP A 97 10.34 19.95 20.31
C ASP A 97 10.64 19.20 18.99
N VAL A 98 11.33 18.06 19.09
CA VAL A 98 11.71 17.26 17.92
C VAL A 98 10.48 16.59 17.30
N ILE A 99 9.58 16.05 18.12
CA ILE A 99 8.34 15.46 17.64
C ILE A 99 7.48 16.54 16.97
N GLU A 100 7.33 17.70 17.58
CA GLU A 100 6.57 18.81 17.00
C GLU A 100 7.12 19.23 15.64
N GLU A 101 8.44 19.35 15.51
CA GLU A 101 9.09 19.69 14.24
C GLU A 101 8.85 18.62 13.16
N ILE A 102 8.93 17.33 13.53
CA ILE A 102 8.60 16.23 12.61
C ILE A 102 7.14 16.33 12.16
N MET A 103 6.21 16.62 13.08
CA MET A 103 4.80 16.78 12.74
C MET A 103 4.55 17.98 11.81
N ARG A 104 5.25 19.10 12.02
CA ARG A 104 5.13 20.31 11.18
C ARG A 104 5.48 20.05 9.71
N VAL A 105 6.50 19.23 9.46
CA VAL A 105 6.91 18.86 8.09
C VAL A 105 5.81 18.09 7.35
N GLU A 106 5.04 17.25 8.05
CA GLU A 106 4.01 16.39 7.45
C GLU A 106 2.65 17.11 7.24
N ILE A 107 2.48 18.28 7.85
CA ILE A 107 1.25 19.09 7.78
C ILE A 107 1.31 20.16 6.67
N GLN A 108 2.50 20.41 6.08
CA GLN A 108 2.67 21.27 4.89
C GLN A 108 2.03 20.67 3.63
#